data_AF-A0A1I4QCF1-F1
#
_entry.id   AF-A0A1I4QCF1-F1
#
_cell.length_a   1.000
_cell.length_b   1.000
_cell.length_c   1.000
_cell.angle_alpha   90.00
_cell.angle_beta   90.00
_cell.angle_gamma   90.00
#
_symmetry.space_group_name_H-M   'P 1'
#
loop_
_entity.id
_entity.type
_entity.pdbx_description
1 polymer ?
#
loop_
_entity_poly.entity_id
_entity_poly.type
_entity_poly.pdbx_seq_one_letter_code
_entity_poly.pdbx_strand_id
1 'polypeptide(L)' 'MVKKEDKWGFIDNTGKEIVAVKFERAFDFSEGLAAVKVKGKWGFINKP' A
#
# COMPACT_ATOMS: atom_id res chain seq x y z
N MET A 1 0.86 6.53 -3.42
CA MET A 1 1.64 5.60 -2.57
C MET A 1 2.73 6.38 -1.85
N VAL A 2 3.22 5.86 -0.72
CA VAL A 2 4.38 6.44 -0.02
C VAL A 2 5.34 5.32 0.39
N LYS A 3 6.65 5.58 0.29
CA LYS A 3 7.71 4.73 0.84
C LYS A 3 8.28 5.43 2.06
N LYS A 4 8.31 4.74 3.21
CA LYS A 4 9.00 5.20 4.42
C LYS A 4 9.95 4.10 4.86
N GLU A 5 11.23 4.45 4.99
CA GLU A 5 12.32 3.47 5.19
C GLU A 5 12.29 2.41 4.06
N ASP A 6 11.98 1.16 4.40
CA ASP A 6 11.85 0.03 3.47
C ASP A 6 10.44 -0.55 3.40
N LYS A 7 9.46 0.21 3.87
CA LYS A 7 8.05 -0.18 3.84
C LYS A 7 7.24 0.74 2.94
N TRP A 8 6.19 0.17 2.37
CA TRP A 8 5.23 0.84 1.52
C TRP A 8 3.89 0.99 2.23
N GLY A 9 3.22 2.10 1.96
CA GLY A 9 1.86 2.38 2.39
C GLY A 9 1.13 3.28 1.39
N PHE A 10 -0.10 3.65 1.72
CA PHE A 10 -0.94 4.49 0.87
C PHE A 10 -1.39 5.73 1.64
N ILE A 11 -1.19 6.88 1.01
CA ILE A 11 -1.64 8.18 1.49
C ILE A 11 -2.71 8.72 0.54
N ASP A 12 -3.60 9.57 1.05
CA ASP A 12 -4.54 10.34 0.24
C ASP A 12 -3.86 11.57 -0.39
N ASN A 13 -4.64 12.37 -1.11
CA ASN A 13 -4.19 13.61 -1.74
C ASN A 13 -3.83 14.71 -0.73
N THR A 14 -4.20 14.57 0.55
CA THR A 14 -3.80 15.48 1.63
C THR A 14 -2.49 15.04 2.31
N GLY A 15 -1.95 13.89 1.92
CA GLY A 15 -0.79 13.27 2.55
C GLY A 15 -1.12 12.45 3.80
N LYS A 16 -2.41 12.28 4.12
CA LYS A 16 -2.86 11.48 5.26
C LYS A 16 -2.78 9.99 4.92
N GLU A 17 -2.28 9.20 5.87
CA GLU A 17 -2.20 7.75 5.73
C GLU A 17 -3.61 7.13 5.65
N ILE A 18 -3.89 6.46 4.53
CA ILE A 18 -5.09 5.64 4.31
C ILE A 18 -4.81 4.20 4.72
N VAL A 19 -3.60 3.71 4.39
CA VAL A 19 -3.16 2.36 4.70
C VAL A 19 -1.76 2.42 5.28
N ALA A 20 -1.61 1.86 6.48
CA ALA A 20 -0.37 1.83 7.24
C ALA A 20 0.84 1.43 6.39
N VAL A 21 1.95 2.13 6.58
CA VAL A 21 3.24 1.83 5.95
C VAL A 21 3.85 0.54 6.54
N LYS A 22 3.27 -0.61 6.16
CA LYS A 22 3.60 -1.94 6.70
C LYS A 22 3.93 -2.98 5.63
N PHE A 23 3.86 -2.62 4.35
CA PHE A 23 4.05 -3.57 3.25
C PHE A 23 5.51 -3.64 2.84
N GLU A 24 6.02 -4.85 2.60
CA GLU A 24 7.36 -5.07 2.04
C GLU A 24 7.44 -4.57 0.59
N ARG A 25 6.33 -4.70 -0.13
CA ARG A 25 6.08 -4.08 -1.44
C ARG A 25 4.62 -3.71 -1.57
N ALA A 26 4.34 -2.64 -2.30
CA ALA A 26 3.00 -2.31 -2.76
C ALA A 26 3.08 -1.79 -4.20
N PHE A 27 2.05 -2.08 -4.98
CA PHE A 27 1.86 -1.52 -6.32
C PHE A 27 0.74 -0.48 -6.31
N ASP A 28 0.69 0.33 -7.37
CA ASP A 28 -0.41 1.26 -7.57
C ASP A 28 -1.76 0.53 -7.66
N PHE A 29 -2.83 1.26 -7.35
CA PHE A 29 -4.18 0.75 -7.52
C PHE A 29 -4.50 0.65 -9.02
N SER A 30 -5.03 -0.50 -9.42
CA SER A 30 -5.66 -0.72 -10.72
C SER A 30 -7.02 -1.37 -10.48
N GLU A 31 -8.07 -0.90 -11.15
CA GLU A 31 -9.44 -1.44 -11.02
C GLU A 31 -9.94 -1.49 -9.55
N GLY A 32 -9.50 -0.54 -8.72
CA GLY A 32 -9.87 -0.46 -7.29
C GLY A 32 -9.11 -1.39 -6.36
N LEU A 33 -8.18 -2.20 -6.87
CA LEU A 33 -7.34 -3.12 -6.09
C LEU A 33 -5.85 -2.75 -6.20
N ALA A 34 -5.09 -3.00 -5.15
CA ALA A 34 -3.63 -2.91 -5.16
C ALA A 34 -3.01 -4.21 -4.66
N ALA A 35 -2.00 -4.70 -5.37
CA ALA A 35 -1.22 -5.85 -4.93
C ALA A 35 -0.18 -5.42 -3.87
N VAL A 36 -0.18 -6.12 -2.73
CA VAL A 36 0.72 -5.84 -1.61
C VAL A 36 1.39 -7.12 -1.12
N LYS A 37 2.60 -6.97 -0.59
CA LYS A 37 3.38 -8.05 0.00
C LYS A 37 3.55 -7.85 1.51
N VAL A 38 3.18 -8.87 2.28
CA VAL A 38 3.29 -8.90 3.75
C VAL A 38 3.89 -10.24 4.18
N LYS A 39 4.99 -10.20 4.93
CA LYS A 39 5.66 -11.39 5.48
C LYS A 39 5.92 -12.46 4.40
N GLY A 40 6.42 -12.04 3.24
CA GLY A 40 6.70 -12.96 2.14
C GLY A 40 5.51 -13.33 1.25
N LYS A 41 4.27 -13.04 1.66
CA LYS A 41 3.05 -13.44 0.93
C LYS A 41 2.39 -12.28 0.19
N TRP A 42 1.81 -12.56 -0.97
CA TRP A 42 1.05 -11.60 -1.76
C TRP A 42 -0.43 -11.63 -1.42
N GLY A 43 -1.07 -10.48 -1.45
CA GLY A 43 -2.52 -10.32 -1.36
C GLY A 43 -2.97 -9.04 -2.05
N PHE A 44 -4.28 -8.86 -2.12
CA PHE A 44 -4.90 -7.65 -2.67
C PHE A 44 -5.57 -6.86 -1.55
N ILE A 45 -5.44 -5.55 -1.62
CA ILE A 45 -6.24 -4.63 -0.81
C ILE A 45 -7.12 -3.82 -1.74
N ASN A 46 -8.33 -3.51 -1.29
CA ASN A 46 -9.20 -2.55 -1.95
C ASN A 46 -8.91 -1.14 -1.44
N LYS A 47 -9.24 -0.15 -2.27
CA LYS A 47 -9.34 1.23 -1.80
C LYS A 47 -10.54 1.32 -0.84
N PRO A 48 -10.40 1.96 0.34
CA PRO A 48 -11.55 2.32 1.17
C PRO A 48 -12.42 3.39 0.48
#